data_AF-A0A1J5JTC5-F1
#
_entry.id   AF-A0A1J5JTC5-F1
#
_cell.length_a   1.000
_cell.length_b   1.000
_cell.length_c   1.000
_cell.angle_alpha   90.00
_cell.angle_beta   90.00
_cell.angle_gamma   90.00
#
_symmetry.space_group_name_H-M   'P 1'
#
loop_
_entity.id
_entity.type
_entity.pdbx_description
1 polymer ?
#
loop_
_entity_poly.entity_id
_entity_poly.type
_entity_poly.pdbx_seq_one_letter_code
_entity_poly.pdbx_strand_id
1 'polypeptide(L)'
;MLKRLLKDQRGPALIWFLIFLPVLMLVMAYLADYTQATTESDIDVQRALEMAVRAAAMQVTPDSQAAGHPRINIVAANIAFRRELASNLGLDANTLAPLKGSAMKTRPDYTLVVYNGDDTYAAGGALEAYKYVFSGGSLAGGAIAAMGVPYTFGITPGDILPGGGGVIQTTLDMPGVVAVINTSVTKILGKSSITPVRWAAAKIVCPNGSCGP
;
A
#
# COMPACT_ATOMS: atom_id res chain seq x y z
N MET A 1 -19.66 -53.87 -41.58
CA MET A 1 -19.87 -52.42 -41.30
C MET A 1 -18.94 -51.88 -40.21
N LEU A 2 -18.67 -52.62 -39.12
CA LEU A 2 -17.73 -52.22 -38.05
C LEU A 2 -16.29 -51.92 -38.54
N LYS A 3 -15.79 -52.65 -39.54
CA LYS A 3 -14.43 -52.47 -40.09
C LYS A 3 -14.20 -51.14 -40.82
N ARG A 4 -15.27 -50.42 -41.22
CA ARG A 4 -15.16 -49.13 -41.92
C ARG A 4 -15.08 -47.94 -40.95
N LEU A 5 -15.70 -48.07 -39.76
CA LEU A 5 -15.58 -47.13 -38.65
C LEU A 5 -14.17 -47.15 -38.01
N LEU A 6 -13.51 -48.31 -38.01
CA LEU A 6 -12.15 -48.47 -37.48
C LEU A 6 -11.04 -48.04 -38.46
N LYS A 7 -11.37 -47.69 -39.70
CA LYS A 7 -10.39 -47.25 -40.73
C LYS A 7 -10.49 -45.75 -41.05
N ASP A 8 -11.30 -45.02 -40.29
CA ASP A 8 -11.42 -43.58 -40.41
C ASP A 8 -10.48 -42.89 -39.41
N GLN A 9 -9.36 -42.35 -39.90
CA GLN A 9 -8.35 -41.68 -39.08
C GLN A 9 -8.88 -40.42 -38.37
N ARG A 10 -10.10 -39.99 -38.69
CA ARG A 10 -10.80 -38.88 -38.02
C ARG A 10 -11.37 -39.27 -36.66
N GLY A 11 -11.70 -40.55 -36.45
CA GLY A 11 -12.27 -41.07 -35.20
C GLY A 11 -11.37 -40.88 -33.96
N PRO A 12 -10.10 -41.31 -33.98
CA PRO A 12 -9.21 -41.12 -32.83
C PRO A 12 -8.89 -39.65 -32.57
N ALA A 13 -8.75 -38.82 -33.61
CA ALA A 13 -8.55 -37.38 -33.44
C ALA A 13 -9.73 -36.70 -32.73
N LEU A 14 -10.96 -37.11 -33.06
CA LEU A 14 -12.18 -36.59 -32.44
C LEU A 14 -12.32 -37.02 -30.97
N ILE A 15 -11.92 -38.25 -30.64
CA ILE A 15 -11.86 -38.74 -29.25
C ILE A 15 -10.81 -37.97 -28.44
N TRP A 16 -9.60 -37.78 -29.00
CA TRP A 16 -8.56 -36.97 -28.34
C TRP A 16 -9.00 -35.52 -28.15
N PHE A 17 -9.70 -34.93 -29.12
CA PHE A 17 -10.25 -33.58 -29.01
C PHE A 17 -11.30 -33.49 -27.89
N LEU A 18 -12.19 -34.47 -27.77
CA LEU A 18 -13.21 -34.56 -26.72
C LEU A 18 -12.62 -34.70 -25.31
N ILE A 19 -11.47 -35.35 -25.17
CA ILE A 19 -10.73 -35.45 -23.90
C ILE A 19 -9.90 -34.18 -23.64
N PHE A 20 -9.33 -33.59 -24.69
CA PHE A 20 -8.49 -32.41 -24.57
C PHE A 20 -9.28 -31.16 -24.20
N LEU A 21 -10.52 -31.02 -24.71
CA LEU A 21 -11.37 -29.87 -24.43
C LEU A 21 -11.69 -29.65 -22.94
N PRO A 22 -12.12 -30.66 -22.16
CA PRO A 22 -12.35 -30.47 -20.72
C PRO A 22 -11.04 -30.24 -19.96
N VAL A 23 -9.92 -30.85 -20.35
CA VAL A 23 -8.61 -30.58 -19.75
C VAL A 23 -8.17 -29.14 -20.00
N LEU A 24 -8.36 -28.65 -21.23
CA LEU A 24 -8.06 -27.26 -21.61
C LEU A 24 -8.94 -26.28 -20.81
N MET A 25 -10.23 -26.57 -20.65
CA MET A 25 -11.12 -25.76 -19.80
C MET A 25 -10.64 -25.73 -18.35
N LEU A 26 -10.20 -26.86 -17.80
CA LEU A 26 -9.68 -26.96 -16.44
C LEU A 26 -8.39 -26.13 -16.26
N VAL A 27 -7.49 -26.17 -17.25
CA VAL A 27 -6.28 -25.34 -17.28
C VAL A 27 -6.62 -23.86 -17.35
N MET A 28 -7.58 -23.47 -18.20
CA MET A 28 -8.01 -22.07 -18.33
C MET A 28 -8.68 -21.55 -17.05
N ALA A 29 -9.53 -22.36 -16.40
CA ALA A 29 -10.11 -22.03 -15.10
C ALA A 29 -9.02 -21.85 -14.04
N TYR A 30 -8.06 -22.75 -13.98
CA TYR A 30 -6.93 -22.66 -13.05
C TYR A 30 -6.07 -21.41 -13.28
N LEU A 31 -5.82 -21.04 -14.54
CA LEU A 31 -5.08 -19.83 -14.89
C LEU A 31 -5.87 -18.54 -14.53
N ALA A 32 -7.19 -18.55 -14.70
CA ALA A 32 -8.05 -17.43 -14.34
C ALA A 32 -8.07 -17.19 -12.82
N ASP A 33 -8.27 -18.24 -12.03
CA ASP A 33 -8.27 -18.15 -10.56
C ASP A 33 -6.90 -17.70 -10.03
N TYR A 34 -5.82 -18.18 -10.64
CA TYR A 34 -4.46 -17.79 -10.24
C TYR A 34 -4.19 -16.30 -10.46
N THR A 35 -4.60 -15.77 -11.62
CA THR A 35 -4.39 -14.36 -11.96
C THR A 35 -5.29 -13.42 -11.16
N GLN A 36 -6.53 -13.81 -10.88
CA GLN A 36 -7.44 -13.03 -10.04
C GLN A 36 -6.94 -12.91 -8.60
N ALA A 37 -6.57 -14.04 -7.96
CA ALA A 37 -6.17 -14.04 -6.55
C ALA A 37 -4.93 -13.17 -6.26
N THR A 38 -3.95 -13.14 -7.18
CA THR A 38 -2.76 -12.29 -7.01
C THR A 38 -3.06 -10.81 -7.27
N THR A 39 -3.99 -10.52 -8.17
CA THR A 39 -4.31 -9.14 -8.55
C THR A 39 -5.21 -8.47 -7.51
N GLU A 40 -6.19 -9.18 -6.97
CA GLU A 40 -7.10 -8.66 -5.94
C GLU A 40 -6.35 -8.28 -4.66
N SER A 41 -5.49 -9.17 -4.17
CA SER A 41 -4.71 -8.87 -2.96
C SER A 41 -3.79 -7.66 -3.13
N ASP A 42 -3.21 -7.48 -4.31
CA ASP A 42 -2.32 -6.36 -4.59
C ASP A 42 -3.07 -5.02 -4.65
N ILE A 43 -4.31 -5.05 -5.16
CA ILE A 43 -5.22 -3.90 -5.20
C ILE A 43 -5.70 -3.55 -3.79
N ASP A 44 -6.03 -4.54 -2.97
CA ASP A 44 -6.51 -4.32 -1.60
C ASP A 44 -5.44 -3.67 -0.74
N VAL A 45 -4.19 -4.13 -0.83
CA VAL A 45 -3.06 -3.53 -0.09
C VAL A 45 -2.82 -2.10 -0.53
N GLN A 46 -2.83 -1.82 -1.84
CA GLN A 46 -2.66 -0.47 -2.35
C GLN A 46 -3.79 0.46 -1.87
N ARG A 47 -5.04 0.02 -1.97
CA ARG A 47 -6.21 0.80 -1.56
C ARG A 47 -6.23 1.06 -0.05
N ALA A 48 -5.90 0.05 0.75
CA ALA A 48 -5.77 0.18 2.21
C ALA A 48 -4.70 1.23 2.57
N LEU A 49 -3.55 1.18 1.90
CA LEU A 49 -2.47 2.14 2.11
C LEU A 49 -2.89 3.56 1.74
N GLU A 50 -3.54 3.75 0.59
CA GLU A 50 -4.03 5.06 0.15
C GLU A 50 -5.02 5.68 1.16
N MET A 51 -5.96 4.89 1.67
CA MET A 51 -6.92 5.37 2.69
C MET A 51 -6.20 5.72 3.99
N ALA A 52 -5.23 4.91 4.42
CA ALA A 52 -4.44 5.17 5.62
C ALA A 52 -3.61 6.46 5.50
N VAL A 53 -2.94 6.68 4.36
CA VAL A 53 -2.17 7.90 4.11
C VAL A 53 -3.06 9.14 4.04
N ARG A 54 -4.25 9.04 3.43
CA ARG A 54 -5.24 10.13 3.44
C ARG A 54 -5.72 10.44 4.85
N ALA A 55 -6.06 9.42 5.65
CA ALA A 55 -6.48 9.62 7.03
C ALA A 55 -5.40 10.27 7.89
N ALA A 56 -4.13 9.89 7.67
CA ALA A 56 -2.98 10.51 8.31
C ALA A 56 -2.83 11.99 7.91
N ALA A 57 -2.95 12.30 6.61
CA ALA A 57 -2.87 13.68 6.11
C ALA A 57 -4.01 14.58 6.61
N MET A 58 -5.17 14.00 6.96
CA MET A 58 -6.30 14.73 7.55
C MET A 58 -6.11 15.06 9.04
N GLN A 59 -5.05 14.58 9.70
CA GLN A 59 -4.79 14.87 11.12
C GLN A 59 -4.12 16.24 11.30
N VAL A 60 -4.84 17.30 10.92
CA VAL A 60 -4.37 18.68 10.99
C VAL A 60 -4.50 19.22 12.42
N THR A 61 -3.55 20.05 12.86
CA THR A 61 -3.65 20.72 14.16
C THR A 61 -4.69 21.85 14.11
N PRO A 62 -5.54 22.00 15.14
CA PRO A 62 -6.58 23.04 15.15
C PRO A 62 -6.04 24.45 14.94
N ASP A 63 -4.89 24.78 15.54
CA ASP A 63 -4.28 26.10 15.46
C ASP A 63 -3.84 26.42 14.02
N SER A 64 -3.20 25.45 13.35
CA SER A 64 -2.78 25.60 11.95
C SER A 64 -3.96 25.73 11.00
N GLN A 65 -5.06 25.02 11.29
CA GLN A 65 -6.29 25.09 10.50
C GLN A 65 -6.98 26.43 10.68
N ALA A 66 -7.05 26.94 11.92
CA ALA A 66 -7.65 28.24 12.23
C ALA A 66 -6.87 29.41 11.62
N ALA A 67 -5.55 29.28 11.52
CA ALA A 67 -4.68 30.25 10.87
C ALA A 67 -4.69 30.17 9.33
N GLY A 68 -5.37 29.19 8.73
CA GLY A 68 -5.42 29.02 7.27
C GLY A 68 -4.17 28.35 6.67
N HIS A 69 -3.24 27.88 7.48
CA HIS A 69 -2.00 27.22 7.07
C HIS A 69 -1.97 25.79 7.64
N PRO A 70 -2.79 24.87 7.13
CA PRO A 70 -2.97 23.56 7.76
C PRO A 70 -1.64 22.79 7.82
N ARG A 71 -1.30 22.30 9.01
CA ARG A 71 -0.14 21.45 9.30
C ARG A 71 -0.56 20.20 10.06
N ILE A 72 0.07 19.09 9.70
CA ILE A 72 -0.28 17.75 10.16
C ILE A 72 0.36 17.50 11.53
N ASN A 73 -0.44 17.11 12.51
CA ASN A 73 0.04 16.59 13.78
C ASN A 73 0.67 15.21 13.57
N ILE A 74 1.98 15.09 13.83
CA ILE A 74 2.74 13.88 13.49
C ILE A 74 2.30 12.65 14.28
N VAL A 75 1.85 12.82 15.54
CA VAL A 75 1.47 11.71 16.42
C VAL A 75 0.09 11.22 16.05
N ALA A 76 -0.87 12.15 15.92
CA ALA A 76 -2.22 11.83 15.48
C ALA A 76 -2.21 11.19 14.08
N ALA A 77 -1.37 11.69 13.16
CA ALA A 77 -1.21 11.12 11.83
C ALA A 77 -0.80 9.64 11.86
N ASN A 78 0.20 9.28 12.67
CA ASN A 78 0.62 7.88 12.81
C ASN A 78 -0.47 7.01 13.45
N ILE A 79 -1.20 7.52 14.46
CA ILE A 79 -2.32 6.79 15.07
C ILE A 79 -3.42 6.53 14.04
N ALA A 80 -3.83 7.56 13.30
CA ALA A 80 -4.85 7.44 12.25
C ALA A 80 -4.40 6.50 11.13
N PHE A 81 -3.15 6.63 10.68
CA PHE A 81 -2.55 5.74 9.69
C PHE A 81 -2.66 4.27 10.11
N ARG A 82 -2.18 3.94 11.32
CA ARG A 82 -2.18 2.57 11.83
C ARG A 82 -3.59 2.01 11.98
N ARG A 83 -4.53 2.82 12.49
CA ARG A 83 -5.93 2.44 12.65
C ARG A 83 -6.59 2.09 11.32
N GLU A 84 -6.45 2.96 10.33
CA GLU A 84 -7.02 2.73 9.00
C GLU A 84 -6.36 1.56 8.30
N LEU A 85 -5.03 1.44 8.38
CA LEU A 85 -4.32 0.34 7.78
C LEU A 85 -4.77 -1.00 8.40
N ALA A 86 -4.89 -1.05 9.72
CA ALA A 86 -5.35 -2.24 10.44
C ALA A 86 -6.79 -2.61 10.07
N SER A 87 -7.69 -1.63 10.04
CA SER A 87 -9.10 -1.86 9.68
C SER A 87 -9.24 -2.42 8.27
N ASN A 88 -8.49 -1.89 7.31
CA ASN A 88 -8.61 -2.27 5.91
C ASN A 88 -7.91 -3.59 5.55
N LEU A 89 -6.86 -3.97 6.29
CA LEU A 89 -6.14 -5.23 6.07
C LEU A 89 -6.55 -6.36 7.03
N GLY A 90 -7.53 -6.11 7.91
CA GLY A 90 -7.95 -7.08 8.93
C GLY A 90 -6.83 -7.40 9.92
N LEU A 91 -6.13 -6.38 10.40
CA LEU A 91 -5.06 -6.49 11.40
C LEU A 91 -5.55 -6.01 12.76
N ASP A 92 -4.87 -6.45 13.81
CA ASP A 92 -5.03 -5.88 15.14
C ASP A 92 -4.49 -4.44 15.18
N ALA A 93 -5.28 -3.50 15.70
CA ALA A 93 -4.93 -2.07 15.68
C ALA A 93 -3.68 -1.72 16.50
N ASN A 94 -3.36 -2.52 17.53
CA ASN A 94 -2.27 -2.22 18.46
C ASN A 94 -0.96 -2.89 18.05
N THR A 95 -1.02 -4.09 17.47
CA THR A 95 0.15 -4.91 17.15
C THR A 95 0.40 -5.03 15.65
N LEU A 96 -0.59 -4.70 14.83
CA LEU A 96 -0.64 -4.95 13.38
C LEU A 96 -0.50 -6.44 13.02
N ALA A 97 -0.72 -7.34 13.98
CA ALA A 97 -0.78 -8.77 13.71
C ALA A 97 -2.03 -9.10 12.89
N PRO A 98 -1.96 -9.99 11.87
CA PRO A 98 -3.13 -10.41 11.12
C PRO A 98 -4.18 -11.07 12.02
N LEU A 99 -5.44 -10.66 11.89
CA LEU A 99 -6.56 -11.31 12.56
C LEU A 99 -6.93 -12.61 11.84
N LYS A 100 -7.69 -13.47 12.53
CA LYS A 100 -8.23 -14.69 11.92
C LYS A 100 -9.11 -14.32 10.73
N GLY A 101 -8.77 -14.82 9.54
CA GLY A 101 -9.48 -14.52 8.29
C GLY A 101 -8.93 -13.32 7.51
N SER A 102 -7.85 -12.67 7.98
CA SER A 102 -7.11 -11.71 7.17
C SER A 102 -6.44 -12.38 5.97
N ALA A 103 -6.34 -11.66 4.85
CA ALA A 103 -5.53 -12.07 3.71
C ALA A 103 -4.01 -11.96 3.96
N MET A 104 -3.60 -11.29 5.04
CA MET A 104 -2.20 -11.08 5.39
C MET A 104 -1.62 -12.32 6.09
N LYS A 105 -0.49 -12.82 5.58
CA LYS A 105 0.24 -13.97 6.15
C LYS A 105 1.05 -13.57 7.37
N THR A 106 1.68 -12.40 7.28
CA THR A 106 2.53 -11.85 8.34
C THR A 106 2.11 -10.42 8.61
N ARG A 107 2.50 -9.93 9.79
CA ARG A 107 2.45 -8.51 10.10
C ARG A 107 3.17 -7.70 9.01
N PRO A 108 2.60 -6.55 8.58
CA PRO A 108 3.27 -5.67 7.64
C PRO A 108 4.34 -4.82 8.35
N ASP A 109 5.40 -4.53 7.61
CA ASP A 109 6.37 -3.49 7.94
C ASP A 109 6.03 -2.23 7.13
N TYR A 110 6.22 -1.04 7.70
CA TYR A 110 5.95 0.21 6.99
C TYR A 110 6.90 1.32 7.39
N THR A 111 7.10 2.26 6.46
CA THR A 111 7.72 3.56 6.72
C THR A 111 6.73 4.64 6.35
N LEU A 112 6.52 5.59 7.26
CA LEU A 112 5.61 6.72 7.14
C LEU A 112 6.40 8.02 7.35
N VAL A 113 6.35 8.93 6.40
CA VAL A 113 6.91 10.27 6.51
C VAL A 113 5.77 11.26 6.53
N VAL A 114 5.71 12.07 7.60
CA VAL A 114 4.85 13.26 7.69
C VAL A 114 5.73 14.46 7.41
N TYR A 115 5.35 15.27 6.42
CA TYR A 115 6.13 16.42 5.97
C TYR A 115 5.26 17.68 6.00
N ASN A 116 5.63 18.64 6.84
CA ASN A 116 4.97 19.93 6.95
C ASN A 116 5.76 21.05 6.27
N GLY A 117 7.08 20.89 6.13
CA GLY A 117 7.97 21.83 5.45
C GLY A 117 8.46 22.99 6.33
N ASP A 118 7.81 23.25 7.47
CA ASP A 118 8.19 24.24 8.48
C ASP A 118 7.71 23.82 9.88
N ASP A 119 8.26 24.44 10.93
CA ASP A 119 8.01 24.13 12.34
C ASP A 119 7.13 25.18 13.05
N THR A 120 6.42 26.04 12.30
CA THR A 120 5.61 27.16 12.84
C THR A 120 4.60 26.68 13.89
N TYR A 121 4.06 25.47 13.74
CA TYR A 121 3.05 24.87 14.60
C TYR A 121 3.59 23.66 15.42
N ALA A 122 4.90 23.60 15.65
CA ALA A 122 5.55 22.52 16.38
C ALA A 122 4.99 22.32 17.80
N ALA A 123 4.58 23.39 18.48
CA ALA A 123 3.97 23.32 19.81
C ALA A 123 2.66 22.51 19.83
N GLY A 124 1.91 22.51 18.73
CA GLY A 124 0.70 21.70 18.54
C GLY A 124 0.98 20.27 18.07
N GLY A 125 2.25 19.86 17.99
CA GLY A 125 2.68 18.55 17.50
C GLY A 125 2.84 18.47 15.98
N ALA A 126 2.83 19.60 15.27
CA ALA A 126 3.12 19.66 13.84
C ALA A 126 4.58 20.05 13.58
N LEU A 127 5.48 19.09 13.78
CA LEU A 127 6.91 19.27 13.48
C LEU A 127 7.16 19.42 11.97
N GLU A 128 8.29 20.02 11.61
CA GLU A 128 8.68 20.26 10.21
C GLU A 128 8.62 19.01 9.32
N ALA A 129 9.17 17.92 9.81
CA ALA A 129 9.14 16.63 9.16
C ALA A 129 9.50 15.52 10.15
N TYR A 130 8.78 14.41 10.07
CA TYR A 130 9.00 13.28 10.98
C TYR A 130 8.81 11.96 10.24
N LYS A 131 9.72 11.02 10.50
CA LYS A 131 9.70 9.69 9.91
C LYS A 131 9.42 8.65 10.98
N TYR A 132 8.48 7.77 10.71
CA TYR A 132 8.18 6.58 11.48
C TYR A 132 8.58 5.35 10.67
N VAL A 133 9.24 4.40 11.33
CA VAL A 133 9.60 3.10 10.78
C VAL A 133 9.05 2.04 11.72
N PHE A 134 8.11 1.24 11.23
CA PHE A 134 7.60 0.09 11.93
C PHE A 134 8.15 -1.16 11.26
N SER A 135 9.07 -1.84 11.96
CA SER A 135 9.63 -3.09 11.47
C SER A 135 9.86 -4.07 12.62
N GLY A 136 9.60 -5.35 12.35
CA GLY A 136 9.78 -6.40 13.36
C GLY A 136 8.86 -6.24 14.58
N GLY A 137 7.81 -5.42 14.49
CA GLY A 137 6.88 -5.15 15.60
C GLY A 137 7.26 -4.00 16.52
N SER A 138 8.36 -3.31 16.22
CA SER A 138 8.78 -2.13 16.96
C SER A 138 8.59 -0.89 16.10
N LEU A 139 8.09 0.18 16.72
CA LEU A 139 7.98 1.49 16.10
C LEU A 139 9.19 2.32 16.51
N ALA A 140 10.01 2.71 15.54
CA ALA A 140 11.02 3.73 15.69
C ALA A 140 10.57 5.00 14.96
N GLY A 141 11.09 6.15 15.37
CA GLY A 141 10.88 7.37 14.61
C GLY A 141 11.84 8.47 15.02
N GLY A 142 11.92 9.49 14.17
CA GLY A 142 12.76 10.66 14.41
C GLY A 142 12.43 11.80 13.46
N ALA A 143 12.83 13.00 13.86
CA ALA A 143 12.79 14.17 12.99
C ALA A 143 13.75 13.97 11.81
N ILE A 144 13.37 14.48 10.65
CA ILE A 144 14.21 14.52 9.46
C ILE A 144 14.34 15.97 9.01
N ALA A 145 15.46 16.33 8.41
CA ALA A 145 15.66 17.69 7.94
C ALA A 145 14.64 18.06 6.84
N ALA A 146 13.94 19.17 7.02
CA ALA A 146 13.09 19.77 6.00
C ALA A 146 13.87 20.83 5.19
N MET A 147 13.53 20.99 3.91
CA MET A 147 14.07 22.08 3.06
C MET A 147 12.93 22.91 2.44
N GLY A 148 11.84 23.10 3.19
CA GLY A 148 10.65 23.80 2.71
C GLY A 148 9.81 22.97 1.72
N VAL A 149 8.81 23.60 1.12
CA VAL A 149 7.97 23.01 0.08
C VAL A 149 8.18 23.78 -1.24
N PRO A 150 8.29 23.11 -2.41
CA PRO A 150 8.17 21.66 -2.62
C PRO A 150 9.39 20.85 -2.18
N TYR A 151 9.17 19.59 -1.80
CA TYR A 151 10.23 18.65 -1.42
C TYR A 151 10.04 17.27 -2.05
N THR A 152 11.12 16.67 -2.55
CA THR A 152 11.09 15.37 -3.22
C THR A 152 11.61 14.26 -2.33
N PHE A 153 10.83 13.19 -2.24
CA PHE A 153 11.17 11.95 -1.56
C PHE A 153 11.47 10.86 -2.57
N GLY A 154 12.53 10.10 -2.33
CA GLY A 154 12.78 8.85 -3.01
C GLY A 154 12.20 7.68 -2.21
N ILE A 155 11.59 6.74 -2.91
CA ILE A 155 10.88 5.59 -2.34
C ILE A 155 11.64 4.33 -2.71
N THR A 156 11.92 3.51 -1.70
CA THR A 156 12.55 2.20 -1.82
C THR A 156 11.68 1.14 -1.13
N PRO A 157 11.87 -0.16 -1.42
CA PRO A 157 11.06 -1.23 -0.84
C PRO A 157 10.96 -1.31 0.69
N GLY A 158 11.96 -0.78 1.40
CA GLY A 158 11.97 -0.78 2.86
C GLY A 158 11.99 0.61 3.48
N ASP A 159 12.08 1.67 2.68
CA ASP A 159 12.34 2.99 3.23
C ASP A 159 11.97 4.16 2.32
N ILE A 160 11.84 5.34 2.94
CA ILE A 160 11.66 6.63 2.28
C ILE A 160 12.89 7.50 2.56
N LEU A 161 13.51 7.98 1.50
CA LEU A 161 14.74 8.76 1.52
C LEU A 161 14.47 10.23 1.19
N PRO A 162 14.94 11.18 2.01
CA PRO A 162 14.90 12.60 1.69
C PRO A 162 15.80 12.94 0.49
N GLY A 163 15.40 13.91 -0.34
CA GLY A 163 16.24 14.46 -1.42
C GLY A 163 16.22 13.69 -2.76
N GLY A 164 15.19 12.88 -3.01
CA GLY A 164 14.97 12.25 -4.32
C GLY A 164 15.87 11.04 -4.65
N GLY A 165 16.64 10.48 -3.73
CA GLY A 165 17.34 9.20 -3.98
C GLY A 165 16.40 7.99 -3.87
N GLY A 166 16.15 7.25 -4.95
CA GLY A 166 15.27 6.06 -4.89
C GLY A 166 14.89 5.51 -6.27
N VAL A 167 14.18 4.38 -6.29
CA VAL A 167 13.67 3.77 -7.54
C VAL A 167 12.47 4.56 -8.07
N ILE A 168 11.66 5.06 -7.15
CA ILE A 168 10.48 5.88 -7.43
C ILE A 168 10.66 7.21 -6.68
N GLN A 169 10.19 8.30 -7.26
CA GLN A 169 10.21 9.62 -6.63
C GLN A 169 8.80 10.17 -6.51
N THR A 170 8.55 10.94 -5.46
CA THR A 170 7.33 11.71 -5.29
C THR A 170 7.66 13.09 -4.72
N THR A 171 6.95 14.12 -5.16
CA THR A 171 7.16 15.51 -4.73
C THR A 171 5.95 15.99 -3.96
N LEU A 172 6.17 16.48 -2.74
CA LEU A 172 5.18 17.18 -1.94
C LEU A 172 5.39 18.68 -2.09
N ASP A 173 4.49 19.34 -2.80
CA ASP A 173 4.39 20.80 -2.96
C ASP A 173 3.59 21.48 -1.83
N MET A 174 2.97 20.69 -0.95
CA MET A 174 2.20 21.12 0.21
C MET A 174 2.44 20.13 1.37
N PRO A 175 2.08 20.51 2.61
CA PRO A 175 2.10 19.59 3.74
C PRO A 175 1.38 18.28 3.40
N GLY A 176 2.02 17.16 3.71
CA GLY A 176 1.56 15.85 3.26
C GLY A 176 2.22 14.69 3.96
N VAL A 177 1.85 13.50 3.52
CA VAL A 177 2.26 12.22 4.06
C VAL A 177 2.66 11.30 2.92
N VAL A 178 3.79 10.62 3.07
CA VAL A 178 4.24 9.56 2.17
C VAL A 178 4.39 8.29 3.00
N ALA A 179 3.90 7.16 2.50
CA ALA A 179 4.11 5.87 3.14
C ALA A 179 4.55 4.81 2.13
N VAL A 180 5.36 3.88 2.60
CA VAL A 180 5.66 2.61 1.92
C VAL A 180 5.35 1.47 2.89
N ILE A 181 4.76 0.41 2.36
CA ILE A 181 4.43 -0.79 3.11
C ILE A 181 5.04 -2.01 2.42
N ASN A 182 5.59 -2.90 3.23
CA ASN A 182 6.05 -4.22 2.83
C ASN A 182 5.22 -5.26 3.57
N THR A 183 4.47 -6.07 2.81
CA THR A 183 3.57 -7.08 3.37
C THR A 183 3.90 -8.44 2.82
N SER A 184 3.45 -9.50 3.49
CA SER A 184 3.41 -10.84 2.91
C SER A 184 1.97 -11.32 2.89
N VAL A 185 1.47 -11.69 1.71
CA VAL A 185 0.09 -12.13 1.52
C VAL A 185 0.06 -13.65 1.34
N THR A 186 -0.92 -14.32 1.96
CA THR A 186 -1.23 -15.72 1.65
C THR A 186 -1.88 -15.82 0.28
N LYS A 187 -1.27 -16.58 -0.64
CA LYS A 187 -1.97 -17.02 -1.85
C LYS A 187 -3.04 -18.04 -1.49
N ILE A 188 -4.21 -17.91 -2.11
CA ILE A 188 -5.31 -18.86 -2.00
C ILE A 188 -4.91 -20.22 -2.62
N LEU A 189 -4.08 -20.21 -3.68
CA LEU A 189 -3.47 -21.40 -4.27
C LEU A 189 -1.95 -21.26 -4.42
N GLY A 190 -1.20 -22.14 -3.74
CA GLY A 190 0.26 -22.24 -3.80
C GLY A 190 0.97 -21.83 -2.52
N LYS A 191 2.02 -22.57 -2.14
CA LYS A 191 2.83 -22.32 -0.92
C LYS A 191 3.72 -21.08 -0.98
N SER A 192 3.79 -20.39 -2.13
CA SER A 192 4.66 -19.23 -2.33
C SER A 192 3.95 -17.93 -1.92
N SER A 193 4.47 -17.27 -0.88
CA SER A 193 4.08 -15.91 -0.53
C SER A 193 4.61 -14.92 -1.57
N ILE A 194 3.83 -13.90 -1.89
CA ILE A 194 4.32 -12.69 -2.57
C ILE A 194 4.54 -11.64 -1.49
N THR A 195 5.62 -10.87 -1.64
CA THR A 195 5.91 -9.70 -0.81
C THR A 195 5.66 -8.43 -1.62
N PRO A 196 4.39 -7.99 -1.80
CA PRO A 196 4.14 -6.77 -2.53
C PRO A 196 4.62 -5.58 -1.71
N VAL A 197 5.45 -4.77 -2.35
CA VAL A 197 5.82 -3.44 -1.88
C VAL A 197 4.85 -2.46 -2.52
N ARG A 198 4.21 -1.64 -1.69
CA ARG A 198 3.28 -0.60 -2.14
C ARG A 198 3.61 0.72 -1.47
N TRP A 199 3.34 1.81 -2.17
CA TRP A 199 3.57 3.15 -1.67
C TRP A 199 2.38 4.05 -2.02
N ALA A 200 2.16 5.06 -1.20
CA ALA A 200 1.15 6.08 -1.44
C ALA A 200 1.63 7.41 -0.87
N ALA A 201 1.13 8.49 -1.46
CA ALA A 201 1.32 9.84 -0.96
C ALA A 201 -0.02 10.57 -0.95
N ALA A 202 -0.25 11.40 0.06
CA ALA A 202 -1.36 12.34 0.11
C ALA A 202 -0.84 13.69 0.58
N LYS A 203 -1.42 14.76 0.06
CA LYS A 203 -1.12 16.12 0.46
C LYS A 203 -2.40 16.85 0.79
N ILE A 204 -2.30 17.83 1.68
CA ILE A 204 -3.37 18.77 1.94
C ILE A 204 -3.48 19.70 0.74
N VAL A 205 -4.70 19.97 0.28
CA VAL A 205 -4.98 20.90 -0.81
C VAL A 205 -5.72 22.09 -0.24
N CYS A 206 -5.10 23.27 -0.31
CA CYS A 206 -5.76 24.52 0.08
C CYS A 206 -6.58 25.08 -1.09
N PRO A 207 -7.76 25.70 -0.85
CA PRO A 207 -8.65 26.21 -1.90
C PRO A 207 -7.99 27.19 -2.88
N ASN A 208 -6.99 27.94 -2.42
CA ASN A 208 -6.29 28.96 -3.21
C ASN A 208 -4.99 28.43 -3.87
N GLY A 209 -4.71 27.12 -3.79
CA GLY A 209 -3.54 26.52 -4.41
C GLY A 209 -2.21 26.71 -3.67
N SER A 210 -2.20 27.35 -2.50
CA SER A 210 -1.03 27.39 -1.60
C SER A 210 -1.44 27.26 -0.13
N CYS A 211 -0.63 26.54 0.64
CA CYS A 211 -0.75 26.39 2.11
C CYS A 211 0.44 27.03 2.84
N GLY A 212 1.20 27.90 2.15
CA GLY A 212 2.33 28.62 2.71
C GLY A 212 1.88 29.77 3.63
N PRO A 213 2.74 30.21 4.56
CA PRO A 213 2.54 31.46 5.31
C PRO A 213 2.42 32.68 4.39
#